data_AF-A0A7X6PT12-F1
#
_entry.id   AF-A0A7X6PT12-F1
#
_cell.length_a   1.000
_cell.length_b   1.000
_cell.length_c   1.000
_cell.angle_alpha   90.00
_cell.angle_beta   90.00
_cell.angle_gamma   90.00
#
_symmetry.space_group_name_H-M   'P 1'
#
loop_
_entity.id
_entity.type
_entity.pdbx_description
1 polymer ?
#
loop_
_entity_poly.entity_id
_entity_poly.type
_entity_poly.pdbx_seq_one_letter_code
_entity_poly.pdbx_strand_id
1 'polypeptide(L)'
;MVGAKALFLALDYLRFAKGSVYLSYLENYLAITHGERIDAKWLEELVESRLVSDNTLYVEITVPDHDLVRVLSQAAQSFFLYEIRSKLDIDYFYEVEILKLQFQTVKNPDISIKREELQQEIDATAASITVALLTILTCARQRRLALKRYSWLTPPWSSCVRVKQQPAKPCEIWKSLRVWASKFWESSQRNALCERKFKVKICFL
;
A
#
# COMPACT_ATOMS: atom_id res chain seq x y z
N MET A 1 -24.98 -19.72 31.51
CA MET A 1 -23.91 -18.87 32.07
C MET A 1 -22.63 -19.22 31.33
N VAL A 2 -22.14 -18.31 30.51
CA VAL A 2 -20.87 -18.49 29.80
C VAL A 2 -19.76 -18.51 30.85
N GLY A 3 -18.99 -19.59 30.92
CA GLY A 3 -17.93 -19.75 31.92
C GLY A 3 -16.83 -18.73 31.70
N ALA A 4 -16.31 -18.13 32.78
CA ALA A 4 -15.20 -17.16 32.73
C ALA A 4 -14.00 -17.67 31.91
N LYS A 5 -13.79 -18.99 31.87
CA LYS A 5 -12.74 -19.66 31.08
C LYS A 5 -12.91 -19.48 29.56
N ALA A 6 -14.13 -19.59 29.04
CA ALA A 6 -14.40 -19.40 27.61
C ALA A 6 -14.12 -17.95 27.18
N LEU A 7 -14.38 -16.99 28.06
CA LEU A 7 -14.07 -15.57 27.84
C LEU A 7 -12.55 -15.34 27.75
N PHE A 8 -11.77 -15.94 28.66
CA PHE A 8 -10.30 -15.82 28.62
C PHE A 8 -9.70 -16.42 27.34
N LEU A 9 -10.23 -17.57 26.89
CA LEU A 9 -9.79 -18.19 25.65
C LEU A 9 -10.08 -17.30 24.44
N ALA A 10 -11.28 -16.74 24.36
CA ALA A 10 -11.67 -15.86 23.27
C ALA A 10 -10.85 -14.55 23.25
N LEU A 11 -10.47 -14.02 24.42
CA LEU A 11 -9.56 -12.88 24.55
C LEU A 11 -8.14 -13.22 24.07
N ASP A 12 -7.64 -14.41 24.39
CA ASP A 12 -6.34 -14.86 23.89
C ASP A 12 -6.33 -14.95 22.36
N TYR A 13 -7.37 -15.54 21.75
CA TYR A 13 -7.48 -15.59 20.29
C TYR A 13 -7.67 -14.21 19.65
N LEU A 14 -8.37 -13.29 20.30
CA LEU A 14 -8.42 -11.90 19.86
C LEU A 14 -7.03 -11.26 19.88
N ARG A 15 -6.21 -11.54 20.89
CA ARG A 15 -4.82 -11.07 20.96
C ARG A 15 -3.98 -11.67 19.85
N PHE A 16 -4.16 -12.95 19.51
CA PHE A 16 -3.48 -13.56 18.36
C PHE A 16 -3.91 -12.92 17.04
N ALA A 17 -5.21 -12.69 16.85
CA ALA A 17 -5.76 -12.06 15.64
C ALA A 17 -5.26 -10.64 15.39
N LYS A 18 -4.89 -9.91 16.46
CA LYS A 18 -4.27 -8.57 16.37
C LYS A 18 -2.75 -8.60 16.45
N GLY A 19 -2.15 -9.78 16.61
CA GLY A 19 -0.72 -9.95 16.82
C GLY A 19 0.06 -9.94 15.51
N SER A 20 1.32 -9.51 15.59
CA SER A 20 2.25 -9.53 14.45
C SER A 20 2.48 -10.94 13.89
N VAL A 21 2.37 -11.98 14.73
CA VAL A 21 2.51 -13.39 14.32
C VAL A 21 1.45 -13.78 13.30
N TYR A 22 0.19 -13.40 13.54
CA TYR A 22 -0.91 -13.66 12.63
C TYR A 22 -0.74 -12.90 11.30
N LEU A 23 -0.40 -11.60 11.37
CA LEU A 23 -0.16 -10.80 10.16
C LEU A 23 1.02 -11.33 9.34
N SER A 24 2.10 -11.75 10.01
CA SER A 24 3.27 -12.36 9.35
C SER A 24 2.90 -13.71 8.71
N TYR A 25 2.01 -14.49 9.34
CA TYR A 25 1.51 -15.72 8.75
C TYR A 25 0.72 -15.44 7.46
N LEU A 26 -0.17 -14.44 7.48
CA LEU A 26 -0.93 -14.04 6.29
C LEU A 26 -0.02 -13.53 5.16
N GLU A 27 0.98 -12.69 5.48
CA GLU A 27 1.98 -12.22 4.51
C GLU A 27 2.71 -13.40 3.84
N ASN A 28 3.23 -14.33 4.65
CA ASN A 28 3.94 -15.50 4.14
C ASN A 28 3.04 -16.40 3.30
N TYR A 29 1.80 -16.62 3.73
CA TYR A 29 0.84 -17.43 3.00
C TYR A 29 0.54 -16.83 1.63
N LEU A 30 0.30 -15.51 1.56
CA LEU A 30 0.08 -14.77 0.32
C LEU A 30 1.29 -14.87 -0.62
N ALA A 31 2.50 -14.68 -0.10
CA ALA A 31 3.72 -14.76 -0.90
C ALA A 31 3.87 -16.15 -1.55
N ILE A 32 3.49 -17.21 -0.85
CA ILE A 32 3.58 -18.60 -1.35
C ILE A 32 2.48 -18.91 -2.36
N THR A 33 1.23 -18.50 -2.11
CA THR A 33 0.08 -18.91 -2.93
C THR A 33 -0.23 -17.98 -4.09
N HIS A 34 0.06 -16.69 -3.96
CA HIS A 34 -0.33 -15.67 -4.94
C HIS A 34 0.88 -15.02 -5.64
N GLY A 35 2.11 -15.26 -5.16
CA GLY A 35 3.34 -14.66 -5.70
C GLY A 35 3.47 -13.15 -5.46
N GLU A 36 2.43 -12.52 -4.91
CA GLU A 36 2.44 -11.13 -4.48
C GLU A 36 2.74 -11.04 -2.99
N ARG A 37 3.52 -10.03 -2.62
CA ARG A 37 3.87 -9.75 -1.24
C ARG A 37 3.14 -8.48 -0.78
N ILE A 38 2.24 -8.65 0.18
CA ILE A 38 1.61 -7.55 0.91
C ILE A 38 2.27 -7.51 2.28
N ASP A 39 2.97 -6.43 2.62
CA ASP A 39 3.65 -6.35 3.91
C ASP A 39 2.65 -6.41 5.07
N ALA A 40 3.04 -7.04 6.17
CA ALA A 40 2.23 -7.16 7.37
C ALA A 40 1.64 -5.83 7.89
N LYS A 41 2.34 -4.70 7.68
CA LYS A 41 1.84 -3.36 8.08
C LYS A 41 0.57 -2.97 7.33
N TRP A 42 0.49 -3.29 6.05
CA TRP A 42 -0.71 -3.03 5.26
C TRP A 42 -1.82 -3.99 5.63
N LEU A 43 -1.49 -5.25 5.95
CA LEU A 43 -2.47 -6.22 6.41
C LEU A 43 -3.13 -5.81 7.73
N GLU A 44 -2.44 -5.07 8.61
CA GLU A 44 -3.02 -4.52 9.84
C GLU A 44 -4.20 -3.57 9.56
N GLU A 45 -4.12 -2.79 8.47
CA GLU A 45 -5.21 -1.88 8.07
C GLU A 45 -6.35 -2.61 7.37
N LEU A 46 -6.05 -3.73 6.70
CA LEU A 46 -7.02 -4.50 5.92
C LEU A 46 -7.78 -5.53 6.75
N VAL A 47 -7.25 -5.92 7.92
CA VAL A 47 -7.82 -6.96 8.78
C VAL A 47 -8.29 -6.39 10.11
N GLU A 48 -9.60 -6.35 10.30
CA GLU A 48 -10.22 -5.94 11.55
C GLU A 48 -10.68 -7.17 12.34
N SER A 49 -10.32 -7.23 13.63
CA SER A 49 -10.72 -8.33 14.52
C SER A 49 -11.47 -7.81 15.74
N ARG A 50 -12.65 -8.36 16.02
CA ARG A 50 -13.47 -7.99 17.18
C ARG A 50 -14.11 -9.20 17.86
N LEU A 51 -14.30 -9.10 19.17
CA LEU A 51 -15.04 -10.09 19.95
C LEU A 51 -16.49 -9.61 20.14
N VAL A 52 -17.46 -10.48 19.84
CA VAL A 52 -18.89 -10.21 20.04
C VAL A 52 -19.34 -10.81 21.38
N SER A 53 -20.47 -10.35 21.93
CA SER A 53 -21.06 -10.77 23.21
C SER A 53 -21.14 -12.28 23.43
N ASP A 54 -21.22 -13.06 22.35
CA ASP A 54 -21.40 -14.51 22.38
C ASP A 54 -20.05 -15.25 22.34
N ASN A 55 -19.01 -14.66 22.95
CA ASN A 55 -17.61 -15.15 22.89
C ASN A 55 -17.13 -15.47 21.48
N THR A 56 -17.67 -14.77 20.50
CA THR A 56 -17.43 -15.09 19.10
C THR A 56 -16.35 -14.18 18.57
N LEU A 57 -15.25 -14.74 18.08
CA LEU A 57 -14.22 -13.97 17.38
C LEU A 57 -14.68 -13.71 15.94
N TYR A 58 -14.73 -12.44 15.61
CA TYR A 58 -15.03 -11.95 14.28
C TYR A 58 -13.80 -11.41 13.61
N VAL A 59 -13.48 -11.94 12.44
CA VAL A 59 -12.39 -11.44 11.60
C VAL A 59 -12.98 -10.90 10.32
N GLU A 60 -12.77 -9.60 10.08
CA GLU A 60 -13.22 -8.87 8.92
C GLU A 60 -12.02 -8.51 8.05
N ILE A 61 -12.00 -9.00 6.81
CA ILE A 61 -10.94 -8.70 5.85
C ILE A 61 -11.54 -7.81 4.77
N THR A 62 -11.02 -6.61 4.63
CA THR A 62 -11.46 -5.64 3.63
C THR A 62 -10.39 -5.57 2.58
N VAL A 63 -10.62 -6.23 1.45
CA VAL A 63 -9.62 -6.29 0.38
C VAL A 63 -10.24 -5.96 -0.96
N PRO A 64 -9.44 -5.30 -1.80
CA PRO A 64 -9.79 -5.01 -3.15
C PRO A 64 -10.40 -6.13 -4.00
N ASP A 65 -9.64 -7.21 -4.12
CA ASP A 65 -9.81 -8.22 -5.15
C ASP A 65 -10.46 -9.46 -4.56
N HIS A 66 -11.37 -10.08 -5.31
CA HIS A 66 -12.09 -11.26 -4.86
C HIS A 66 -11.15 -12.45 -4.64
N ASP A 67 -10.16 -12.62 -5.50
CA ASP A 67 -9.21 -13.71 -5.38
C ASP A 67 -8.32 -13.51 -4.16
N LEU A 68 -7.81 -12.29 -3.93
CA LEU A 68 -7.07 -11.94 -2.71
C LEU A 68 -7.93 -12.12 -1.44
N VAL A 69 -9.18 -11.67 -1.43
CA VAL A 69 -10.10 -11.87 -0.30
C VAL A 69 -10.23 -13.37 0.01
N ARG A 70 -10.42 -14.21 -1.01
CA ARG A 70 -10.56 -15.66 -0.85
C ARG A 70 -9.28 -16.28 -0.26
N VAL A 71 -8.11 -15.93 -0.78
CA VAL A 71 -6.82 -16.46 -0.33
C VAL A 71 -6.56 -16.05 1.13
N LEU A 72 -6.76 -14.78 1.48
CA LEU A 72 -6.60 -14.30 2.85
C LEU A 72 -7.59 -14.93 3.82
N SER A 73 -8.83 -15.17 3.38
CA SER A 73 -9.83 -15.87 4.18
C SER A 73 -9.40 -17.32 4.48
N GLN A 74 -8.86 -18.02 3.49
CA GLN A 74 -8.33 -19.38 3.64
C GLN A 74 -7.09 -19.42 4.54
N ALA A 75 -6.20 -18.43 4.39
CA ALA A 75 -5.03 -18.27 5.25
C ALA A 75 -5.43 -18.04 6.71
N ALA A 76 -6.40 -17.15 6.94
CA ALA A 76 -6.92 -16.85 8.27
C ALA A 76 -7.53 -18.10 8.93
N GLN A 77 -8.37 -18.85 8.22
CA GLN A 77 -8.93 -20.10 8.73
C GLN A 77 -7.83 -21.12 9.03
N SER A 78 -6.85 -21.28 8.14
CA SER A 78 -5.75 -22.22 8.31
C SER A 78 -4.91 -21.89 9.54
N PHE A 79 -4.64 -20.61 9.79
CA PHE A 79 -3.94 -20.14 10.99
C PHE A 79 -4.70 -20.51 12.26
N PHE A 80 -5.98 -20.13 12.38
CA PHE A 80 -6.74 -20.42 13.60
C PHE A 80 -6.93 -21.92 13.81
N LEU A 81 -7.17 -22.69 12.75
CA LEU A 81 -7.23 -24.16 12.85
C LEU A 81 -5.92 -24.75 13.37
N TYR A 82 -4.77 -24.24 12.93
CA TYR A 82 -3.47 -24.66 13.43
C TYR A 82 -3.29 -24.31 14.91
N GLU A 83 -3.59 -23.07 15.30
CA GLU A 83 -3.48 -22.59 16.69
C GLU A 83 -4.49 -23.26 17.65
N ILE A 84 -5.66 -23.67 17.15
CA ILE A 84 -6.63 -24.44 17.94
C ILE A 84 -6.10 -25.86 18.13
N ARG A 85 -5.66 -26.52 17.06
CA ARG A 85 -5.13 -27.89 17.13
C ARG A 85 -3.91 -28.01 18.04
N SER A 86 -3.00 -27.02 18.02
CA SER A 86 -1.83 -27.01 18.90
C SER A 86 -2.20 -26.87 20.39
N LYS A 87 -3.39 -26.34 20.70
CA LYS A 87 -3.89 -26.12 22.07
C LYS A 87 -4.93 -27.15 22.53
N LEU A 88 -5.42 -28.01 21.64
CA LEU A 88 -6.33 -29.10 21.98
C LEU A 88 -5.64 -30.23 22.78
N ASP A 89 -4.31 -30.29 22.78
CA ASP A 89 -3.54 -31.21 23.64
C ASP A 89 -3.57 -30.84 25.14
N ILE A 90 -4.18 -29.71 25.51
CA ILE A 90 -4.27 -29.22 26.89
C ILE A 90 -5.71 -29.39 27.41
N ASP A 91 -5.98 -30.46 28.16
CA ASP A 91 -7.05 -30.74 29.16
C ASP A 91 -8.50 -30.19 29.00
N TYR A 92 -8.87 -29.51 27.92
CA TYR A 92 -10.12 -28.78 27.78
C TYR A 92 -10.86 -29.19 26.50
N PHE A 93 -12.07 -29.73 26.66
CA PHE A 93 -13.02 -29.91 25.57
C PHE A 93 -13.76 -28.60 25.34
N TYR A 94 -13.45 -27.91 24.25
CA TYR A 94 -14.23 -26.78 23.73
C TYR A 94 -14.58 -27.06 22.27
N GLU A 95 -15.82 -26.75 21.90
CA GLU A 95 -16.29 -26.92 20.53
C GLU A 95 -16.05 -25.62 19.77
N VAL A 96 -15.15 -25.67 18.78
CA VAL A 96 -14.88 -24.53 17.91
C VAL A 96 -15.64 -24.72 16.60
N GLU A 97 -16.62 -23.84 16.38
CA GLU A 97 -17.33 -23.79 15.11
C GLU A 97 -16.79 -22.64 14.26
N ILE A 98 -16.21 -22.97 13.10
CA ILE A 98 -15.86 -21.99 12.07
C ILE A 98 -17.08 -21.86 11.16
N LEU A 99 -17.85 -20.81 11.38
CA LEU A 99 -19.06 -20.56 10.60
C LEU A 99 -18.73 -20.10 9.17
N LYS A 100 -19.70 -20.32 8.28
CA LYS A 100 -19.59 -20.10 6.83
C LYS A 100 -19.01 -18.73 6.49
N LEU A 101 -18.08 -18.75 5.54
CA LEU A 101 -17.51 -17.58 4.89
C LEU A 101 -18.64 -16.73 4.28
N GLN A 102 -18.83 -15.50 4.76
CA GLN A 102 -19.73 -14.55 4.12
C GLN A 102 -18.92 -13.50 3.37
N PHE A 103 -19.18 -13.39 2.07
CA PHE A 103 -18.58 -12.37 1.21
C PHE A 103 -19.61 -11.29 0.95
N GLN A 104 -19.31 -10.06 1.37
CA GLN A 104 -20.14 -8.90 1.08
C GLN A 104 -19.38 -7.98 0.14
N THR A 105 -19.96 -7.71 -1.03
CA THR A 105 -19.46 -6.68 -1.94
C THR A 105 -20.12 -5.36 -1.58
N VAL A 106 -19.37 -4.47 -0.94
CA VAL A 106 -19.86 -3.12 -0.63
C VAL A 106 -19.34 -2.17 -1.71
N LYS A 107 -20.25 -1.54 -2.45
CA LYS A 107 -19.87 -0.42 -3.30
C LYS A 107 -19.61 0.76 -2.38
N ASN A 108 -18.36 1.18 -2.25
CA ASN A 108 -18.03 2.44 -1.59
C ASN A 108 -18.23 3.58 -2.62
N PRO A 109 -19.28 4.42 -2.46
CA PRO A 109 -19.61 5.48 -3.42
C PRO A 109 -18.58 6.61 -3.44
N ASP A 110 -17.81 6.78 -2.37
CA ASP A 110 -16.83 7.86 -2.24
C ASP A 110 -15.57 7.60 -3.08
N ILE A 111 -15.36 6.34 -3.49
CA ILE A 111 -14.19 5.95 -4.31
C ILE A 111 -14.26 6.59 -5.69
N SER A 112 -15.43 6.66 -6.33
CA SER A 112 -15.57 7.32 -7.64
C SER A 112 -15.17 8.79 -7.57
N ILE A 113 -15.59 9.47 -6.50
CA ILE A 113 -15.34 10.90 -6.30
C ILE A 113 -13.84 11.13 -6.07
N LYS A 114 -13.24 10.40 -5.14
CA LYS A 114 -11.79 10.49 -4.87
C LYS A 114 -10.93 10.12 -6.08
N ARG A 115 -11.41 9.22 -6.94
CA ARG A 115 -10.71 8.84 -8.17
C ARG A 115 -10.69 9.98 -9.17
N GLU A 116 -11.80 10.68 -9.33
CA GLU A 116 -11.86 11.87 -10.18
C GLU A 116 -10.97 12.99 -9.63
N GLU A 117 -10.99 13.23 -8.32
CA GLU A 117 -10.12 14.21 -7.66
C GLU A 117 -8.64 13.90 -7.89
N LEU A 118 -8.21 12.66 -7.60
CA LEU A 118 -6.82 12.24 -7.80
C LEU A 118 -6.41 12.27 -9.28
N GLN A 119 -7.31 11.92 -10.20
CA GLN A 119 -7.02 12.01 -11.63
C GLN A 119 -6.80 13.47 -12.07
N GLN A 120 -7.62 14.39 -11.55
CA GLN A 120 -7.43 15.82 -11.80
C GLN A 120 -6.10 16.33 -11.24
N GLU A 121 -5.70 15.89 -10.05
CA GLU A 121 -4.38 16.25 -9.49
C GLU A 121 -3.22 15.72 -10.34
N ILE A 122 -3.33 14.48 -10.83
CA ILE A 122 -2.34 13.87 -11.72
C ILE A 122 -2.26 14.64 -13.05
N ASP A 123 -3.40 14.94 -13.65
CA ASP A 123 -3.45 15.65 -14.93
C ASP A 123 -2.91 17.08 -14.79
N ALA A 124 -3.21 17.76 -13.68
CA ALA A 124 -2.68 19.08 -13.36
C ALA A 124 -1.15 19.06 -13.15
N THR A 125 -0.63 18.06 -12.44
CA THR A 125 0.83 17.90 -12.28
C THR A 125 1.51 17.54 -13.60
N ALA A 126 0.92 16.67 -14.41
CA ALA A 126 1.42 16.35 -15.75
C ALA A 126 1.47 17.59 -16.65
N ALA A 127 0.43 18.42 -16.65
CA ALA A 127 0.40 19.68 -17.40
C ALA A 127 1.52 20.63 -16.94
N SER A 128 1.71 20.78 -15.63
CA SER A 128 2.80 21.60 -15.06
C SER A 128 4.18 21.14 -15.49
N ILE A 129 4.44 19.82 -15.45
CA ILE A 129 5.70 19.22 -15.92
C ILE A 129 5.91 19.50 -17.41
N THR A 130 4.86 19.37 -18.22
CA THR A 130 4.92 19.58 -19.67
C THR A 130 5.30 21.03 -20.00
N VAL A 131 4.68 22.00 -19.31
CA VAL A 131 5.01 23.43 -19.45
C VAL A 131 6.46 23.71 -19.02
N ALA A 132 6.91 23.13 -17.91
CA ALA A 132 8.29 23.28 -17.45
C ALA A 132 9.30 22.74 -18.49
N LEU A 133 9.04 21.58 -19.07
CA LEU A 133 9.88 20.98 -20.11
C LEU A 133 9.93 21.83 -21.38
N LEU A 134 8.77 22.34 -21.84
CA LEU A 134 8.71 23.24 -23.00
C LEU A 134 9.51 24.53 -22.75
N THR A 135 9.41 25.09 -21.54
CA THR A 135 10.17 26.29 -21.15
C THR A 135 11.68 26.03 -21.18
N ILE A 136 12.14 24.90 -20.65
CA ILE A 136 13.56 24.51 -20.72
C ILE A 136 14.02 24.36 -22.17
N LEU A 137 13.23 23.71 -23.02
CA LEU A 137 13.56 23.50 -24.44
C LEU A 137 13.63 24.82 -25.22
N THR A 138 12.71 25.75 -24.97
CA THR A 138 12.73 27.08 -25.62
C THR A 138 13.93 27.91 -25.16
N CYS A 139 14.25 27.91 -23.86
CA CYS A 139 15.45 28.55 -23.32
C CYS A 139 16.74 27.96 -23.93
N ALA A 140 16.83 26.63 -24.04
CA ALA A 140 17.96 25.97 -24.68
C ALA A 140 18.09 26.36 -26.16
N ARG A 141 16.97 26.44 -26.89
CA ARG A 141 16.92 26.88 -28.29
C ARG A 141 17.37 28.33 -28.46
N GLN A 142 16.87 29.25 -27.62
CA GLN A 142 17.26 30.66 -27.65
C GLN A 142 18.75 30.83 -27.34
N ARG A 143 19.28 30.10 -26.36
CA ARG A 143 20.71 30.09 -26.03
C ARG A 143 21.56 29.60 -27.21
N ARG A 144 21.10 28.56 -27.92
CA ARG A 144 21.78 28.04 -29.13
C ARG A 144 21.77 29.05 -30.28
N LEU A 145 20.67 29.78 -30.48
CA LEU A 145 20.56 30.84 -31.48
C LEU A 145 21.44 32.06 -31.13
N ALA A 146 21.51 32.44 -29.85
CA ALA A 146 22.40 33.49 -29.38
C ALA A 146 23.87 33.12 -29.65
N LEU A 147 24.30 31.90 -29.31
CA LEU A 147 25.66 31.41 -29.60
C LEU A 147 25.99 31.44 -31.10
N LYS A 148 25.04 31.14 -31.99
CA LYS A 148 25.21 31.26 -33.45
C LYS A 148 25.31 32.71 -33.95
N ARG A 149 24.72 33.70 -33.25
CA ARG A 149 24.89 35.12 -33.60
C ARG A 149 26.26 35.65 -33.21
N TYR A 150 26.82 35.19 -32.09
CA TYR A 150 28.15 35.60 -31.64
C TYR A 150 29.30 34.93 -32.39
N SER A 151 29.07 33.87 -33.18
CA SER A 151 30.13 33.22 -33.98
C SER A 151 30.60 34.02 -35.19
N TRP A 152 29.91 35.10 -35.57
CA TRP A 152 30.29 36.00 -36.66
C TRP A 152 30.98 37.28 -36.18
N LEU A 153 31.09 37.47 -34.86
CA LEU A 153 31.67 38.66 -34.22
C LEU A 153 33.07 38.42 -33.66
N THR A 154 33.73 37.31 -33.97
CA THR A 154 35.15 37.14 -33.65
C THR A 154 35.99 37.82 -34.73
N PRO A 155 36.70 38.92 -34.43
CA PRO A 155 37.71 39.43 -35.34
C PRO A 155 38.81 38.38 -35.54
N PRO A 156 39.44 38.32 -36.72
CA PRO A 156 40.63 37.51 -36.88
C PRO A 156 41.73 38.18 -36.07
N TRP A 157 42.16 37.49 -35.01
CA TRP A 157 43.29 37.80 -34.11
C TRP A 157 42.92 38.43 -32.78
N SER A 158 42.88 37.60 -31.74
CA SER A 158 43.55 37.89 -30.46
C SER A 158 43.64 36.62 -29.62
N SER A 159 44.84 36.05 -29.57
CA SER A 159 45.51 35.52 -28.35
C SER A 159 44.65 35.04 -27.17
N CYS A 160 44.74 33.74 -26.91
CA CYS A 160 44.84 33.12 -25.58
C CYS A 160 44.32 33.92 -24.37
N VAL A 161 43.00 33.91 -24.14
CA VAL A 161 42.45 34.10 -22.79
C VAL A 161 41.90 32.76 -22.32
N ARG A 162 42.64 32.10 -21.44
CA ARG A 162 42.25 30.87 -20.78
C ARG A 162 41.14 31.21 -19.78
N VAL A 163 39.88 31.24 -20.25
CA VAL A 163 38.71 31.38 -19.40
C VAL A 163 38.65 30.16 -18.50
N LYS A 164 38.96 30.33 -17.21
CA LYS A 164 38.71 29.30 -16.18
C LYS A 164 37.20 29.03 -16.17
N GLN A 165 36.80 27.89 -16.71
CA GLN A 165 35.46 27.36 -16.54
C GLN A 165 35.21 27.17 -15.04
N GLN A 166 34.44 28.06 -14.42
CA GLN A 166 33.83 27.75 -13.14
C GLN A 166 32.80 26.64 -13.36
N PRO A 167 32.82 25.55 -12.58
CA PRO A 167 31.81 24.51 -12.69
C PRO A 167 30.45 25.14 -12.37
N ALA A 168 29.51 24.99 -13.30
CA ALA A 168 28.13 25.41 -13.10
C ALA A 168 27.61 24.72 -11.83
N LYS A 169 27.19 25.53 -10.84
CA LYS A 169 26.56 25.00 -9.63
C LYS A 169 25.37 24.12 -10.06
N PRO A 170 25.27 22.87 -9.57
CA PRO A 170 24.17 22.00 -9.94
C PRO A 170 22.86 22.67 -9.52
N CYS A 171 21.99 22.89 -10.49
CA CYS A 171 20.70 23.55 -10.34
C CYS A 171 19.91 22.86 -9.23
N GLU A 172 19.39 23.59 -8.25
CA GLU A 172 18.60 23.06 -7.13
C GLU A 172 17.39 22.20 -7.57
N ILE A 173 16.98 22.36 -8.84
CA ILE A 173 15.97 21.56 -9.55
C ILE A 173 16.24 20.04 -9.45
N TRP A 174 17.51 19.61 -9.47
CA TRP A 174 17.86 18.18 -9.38
C TRP A 174 17.63 17.60 -7.98
N LYS A 175 17.73 18.41 -6.91
CA LYS A 175 17.41 17.95 -5.55
C LYS A 175 15.90 17.76 -5.38
N SER A 176 15.09 18.65 -5.96
CA SER A 176 13.63 18.58 -5.91
C SER A 176 13.07 17.39 -6.70
N LEU A 177 13.62 17.08 -7.87
CA LEU A 177 13.22 15.92 -8.68
C LEU A 177 13.45 14.59 -7.96
N ARG A 178 14.52 14.48 -7.16
CA ARG A 178 14.85 13.26 -6.41
C ARG A 178 13.88 13.04 -5.23
N VAL A 179 13.48 14.11 -4.55
CA VAL A 179 12.47 14.07 -3.48
C VAL A 179 11.06 13.80 -4.03
N TRP A 180 10.79 14.25 -5.26
CA TRP A 180 9.51 14.01 -5.92
C TRP A 180 9.38 12.56 -6.40
N ALA A 181 10.43 11.98 -6.98
CA ALA A 181 10.45 10.59 -7.40
C ALA A 181 10.27 9.60 -6.24
N SER A 182 10.81 9.90 -5.06
CA SER A 182 10.60 9.06 -3.86
C SER A 182 9.16 9.14 -3.33
N LYS A 183 8.53 10.32 -3.36
CA LYS A 183 7.12 10.48 -2.94
C LYS A 183 6.13 9.90 -3.95
N PHE A 184 6.45 9.95 -5.25
CA PHE A 184 5.61 9.38 -6.30
C PHE A 184 5.54 7.85 -6.21
N TRP A 185 6.67 7.21 -5.86
CA TRP A 185 6.70 5.75 -5.64
C TRP A 185 5.88 5.32 -4.40
N GLU A 186 5.91 6.11 -3.32
CA GLU A 186 5.10 5.86 -2.12
C GLU A 186 3.58 6.10 -2.32
N SER A 187 3.20 6.93 -3.30
CA SER A 187 1.78 7.24 -3.59
C SER A 187 1.14 6.28 -4.59
N SER A 188 1.94 5.64 -5.46
CA SER A 188 1.43 4.77 -6.52
C SER A 188 0.96 3.39 -6.04
N GLN A 189 1.18 3.03 -4.77
CA GLN A 189 0.67 1.78 -4.17
C GLN A 189 -0.74 1.90 -3.56
N ARG A 190 -1.39 3.06 -3.61
CA ARG A 190 -2.69 3.30 -2.94
C ARG A 190 -3.94 3.09 -3.79
N ASN A 191 -3.82 2.55 -5.00
CA ASN A 191 -4.95 2.53 -5.94
C ASN A 191 -5.41 1.11 -6.28
N ALA A 192 -6.40 0.64 -5.52
CA ALA A 192 -7.73 0.23 -5.96
C ALA A 192 -8.37 -0.58 -4.81
N LEU A 193 -9.68 -0.55 -4.57
CA LEU A 193 -10.72 -1.27 -5.32
C LEU A 193 -12.06 -1.14 -4.54
N CYS A 194 -13.12 -1.73 -5.08
CA CYS A 194 -14.34 -2.09 -4.34
C CYS A 194 -14.02 -2.69 -2.95
N GLU A 195 -14.55 -2.10 -1.89
CA GLU A 195 -14.46 -2.65 -0.55
C GLU A 195 -15.32 -3.91 -0.45
N ARG A 196 -14.66 -5.07 -0.35
CA ARG A 196 -15.35 -6.32 -0.10
C ARG A 196 -15.04 -6.75 1.32
N LYS A 197 -16.08 -6.81 2.14
CA LYS A 197 -16.00 -7.18 3.55
C LYS A 197 -16.23 -8.67 3.66
N PHE A 198 -15.23 -9.35 4.18
CA PHE A 198 -15.30 -10.75 4.53
C PHE A 198 -15.54 -10.90 6.03
N LYS A 199 -16.23 -11.96 6.47
CA LYS A 199 -16.65 -12.12 7.86
C LYS A 199 -16.44 -13.58 8.30
N VAL A 200 -15.37 -13.87 9.06
CA VAL A 200 -15.22 -15.15 9.79
C VAL A 200 -15.93 -15.02 11.11
N LYS A 201 -16.73 -16.02 11.47
CA LYS A 201 -17.30 -16.13 12.81
C LYS A 201 -16.76 -17.41 13.45
N ILE A 202 -15.94 -17.28 14.48
CA ILE A 202 -15.40 -18.39 15.27
C ILE A 202 -16.13 -18.41 16.60
N CYS A 203 -16.95 -19.44 16.84
CA CYS A 203 -17.66 -19.62 18.09
C CYS A 203 -16.83 -20.48 19.05
N PHE A 204 -16.75 -20.06 20.31
CA PHE A 204 -16.25 -20.88 21.42
C PHE A 204 -17.44 -21.22 22.32
N LEU A 205 -17.90 -22.48 22.26
CA LEU A 205 -19.03 -22.99 23.04
C LEU A 205 -18.59 -23.47 24.43
#